data_AF-A0A1X7SV28-F1
#
_entry.id   AF-A0A1X7SV28-F1
#
_cell.length_a   1.000
_cell.length_b   1.000
_cell.length_c   1.000
_cell.angle_alpha   90.00
_cell.angle_beta   90.00
_cell.angle_gamma   90.00
#
_symmetry.space_group_name_H-M   'P 1'
#
loop_
_entity.id
_entity.type
_entity.pdbx_description
1 polymer ?
#
loop_
_entity_poly.entity_id
_entity_poly.type
_entity_poly.pdbx_seq_one_letter_code
_entity_poly.pdbx_strand_id
1 'polypeptide(L)'
;MQTSSKATASLVSTIRSRTVMIYYQLRMEEMLSKFQLDLGSISTEIQSLQDQSHSLSAKLQNRQAVRSELTSYLRNISVSEHLVQHITDTPASEKEFSETLRELDEKLKFLNLQSFNEYRSVYDVHDVLVKLKIK
;
A
#
# COMPACT_ATOMS: atom_id res chain seq x y z
N MET A 1 -63.51 -55.24 -17.94
CA MET A 1 -63.03 -54.10 -18.75
C MET A 1 -63.07 -52.75 -18.02
N GLN A 2 -64.13 -52.40 -17.27
CA GLN A 2 -64.21 -51.10 -16.55
C GLN A 2 -63.17 -50.90 -15.41
N THR A 3 -62.79 -51.97 -14.71
CA THR A 3 -61.79 -51.91 -13.62
C THR A 3 -60.38 -51.61 -14.13
N SER A 4 -59.98 -52.22 -15.25
CA SER A 4 -58.70 -51.96 -15.92
C SER A 4 -58.60 -50.52 -16.45
N SER A 5 -59.70 -49.95 -16.96
CA SER A 5 -59.73 -48.57 -17.46
C SER A 5 -59.64 -47.51 -16.35
N LYS A 6 -60.13 -47.81 -15.13
CA LYS A 6 -59.96 -46.91 -13.97
C LYS A 6 -58.53 -46.94 -13.43
N ALA A 7 -57.91 -48.11 -13.40
CA ALA A 7 -56.52 -48.27 -12.98
C ALA A 7 -55.54 -47.54 -13.93
N THR A 8 -55.75 -47.62 -15.24
CA THR A 8 -54.94 -46.89 -16.23
C THR A 8 -55.11 -45.38 -16.09
N ALA A 9 -56.33 -44.87 -15.92
CA ALA A 9 -56.59 -43.44 -15.69
C ALA A 9 -55.93 -42.93 -14.39
N SER A 10 -55.94 -43.72 -13.32
CA SER A 10 -55.28 -43.40 -12.06
C SER A 10 -53.75 -43.40 -12.17
N LEU A 11 -53.17 -44.30 -12.96
CA LEU A 11 -51.73 -44.32 -13.24
C LEU A 11 -51.32 -43.08 -14.05
N VAL A 12 -52.07 -42.73 -15.08
CA VAL A 12 -51.79 -41.56 -15.92
C VAL A 12 -51.86 -40.26 -15.11
N SER A 13 -52.87 -40.12 -14.22
CA SER A 13 -52.96 -38.93 -13.36
C SER A 13 -51.79 -38.84 -12.38
N THR A 14 -51.34 -39.98 -11.84
CA THR A 14 -50.18 -40.06 -10.94
C THR A 14 -48.88 -39.72 -11.66
N ILE A 15 -48.67 -40.27 -12.86
CA ILE A 15 -47.50 -39.97 -13.70
C ILE A 15 -47.47 -38.48 -14.04
N ARG A 16 -48.60 -37.91 -14.46
CA ARG A 16 -48.68 -36.47 -14.78
C ARG A 16 -48.31 -35.61 -13.57
N SER A 17 -48.82 -35.93 -12.38
CA SER A 17 -48.48 -35.21 -11.15
C SER A 17 -46.98 -35.33 -10.82
N ARG A 18 -46.41 -36.54 -10.94
CA ARG A 18 -44.96 -36.77 -10.73
C ARG A 18 -44.09 -36.03 -11.73
N THR A 19 -44.45 -36.00 -13.01
CA THR A 19 -43.71 -35.25 -14.04
C THR A 19 -43.67 -33.76 -13.72
N VAL A 20 -44.79 -33.20 -13.27
CA VAL A 20 -44.86 -31.78 -12.86
C VAL A 20 -43.97 -31.53 -11.64
N MET A 21 -44.01 -32.40 -10.63
CA MET A 21 -43.14 -32.28 -9.45
C MET A 21 -41.65 -32.33 -9.81
N ILE A 22 -41.25 -33.29 -10.66
CA ILE A 22 -39.87 -33.41 -11.14
C ILE A 22 -39.44 -32.15 -11.89
N TYR A 23 -40.31 -31.61 -12.73
CA TYR A 23 -40.04 -30.39 -13.47
C TYR A 23 -39.76 -29.19 -12.54
N TYR A 24 -40.56 -29.02 -11.47
CA TYR A 24 -40.33 -27.95 -10.49
C TYR A 24 -39.05 -28.15 -9.69
N GLN A 25 -38.73 -29.40 -9.33
CA GLN A 25 -37.51 -29.71 -8.59
C GLN A 25 -36.26 -29.39 -9.43
N LEU A 26 -36.24 -29.79 -10.69
CA LEU A 26 -35.15 -29.48 -11.63
C LEU A 26 -34.99 -27.97 -11.85
N ARG A 27 -36.10 -27.23 -11.97
CA ARG A 27 -36.08 -25.77 -12.10
C ARG A 27 -35.45 -25.09 -10.87
N MET A 28 -35.79 -25.56 -9.67
CA MET A 28 -35.24 -25.01 -8.43
C MET A 28 -33.76 -25.35 -8.29
N GLU A 29 -33.36 -26.59 -8.63
CA GLU A 29 -31.96 -27.01 -8.63
C GLU A 29 -31.11 -26.19 -9.60
N GLU A 30 -31.60 -25.93 -10.82
CA GLU A 30 -30.90 -25.08 -11.80
C GLU A 30 -30.73 -23.65 -11.27
N MET A 31 -31.78 -23.08 -10.68
CA MET A 31 -31.73 -21.72 -10.12
C MET A 31 -30.74 -21.62 -8.96
N LEU A 32 -30.75 -22.58 -8.03
CA LEU A 32 -29.83 -22.61 -6.90
C LEU A 32 -28.38 -22.85 -7.35
N SER A 33 -28.18 -23.70 -8.37
CA SER A 33 -26.85 -23.93 -8.94
C SER A 33 -26.28 -22.66 -9.58
N LYS A 34 -27.10 -21.92 -10.34
CA LYS A 34 -26.69 -20.61 -10.89
C LYS A 34 -26.36 -19.62 -9.78
N PHE A 35 -27.21 -19.53 -8.77
CA PHE A 35 -26.97 -18.64 -7.62
C PHE A 35 -25.68 -18.98 -6.88
N GLN A 36 -25.38 -20.27 -6.69
CA GLN A 36 -24.13 -20.71 -6.09
C GLN A 36 -22.92 -20.34 -6.95
N LEU A 37 -23.01 -20.52 -8.27
CA LEU A 37 -21.93 -20.14 -9.19
C LEU A 37 -21.69 -18.63 -9.17
N ASP A 38 -22.75 -17.82 -9.18
CA ASP A 38 -22.64 -16.36 -9.13
C ASP A 38 -22.00 -15.91 -7.80
N LEU A 39 -22.41 -16.46 -6.66
CA LEU A 39 -21.79 -16.19 -5.37
C LEU A 39 -20.32 -16.62 -5.31
N GLY A 40 -20.00 -17.76 -5.93
CA GLY A 40 -18.62 -18.23 -6.06
C GLY A 40 -17.77 -17.26 -6.85
N SER A 41 -18.25 -16.83 -8.02
CA SER A 41 -17.58 -15.85 -8.87
C SER A 41 -17.36 -14.52 -8.16
N ILE A 42 -18.42 -13.97 -7.53
CA ILE A 42 -18.34 -12.71 -6.78
C ILE A 42 -17.34 -12.84 -5.62
N SER A 43 -17.36 -13.95 -4.88
CA SER A 43 -16.41 -14.18 -3.79
C SER A 43 -14.95 -14.21 -4.29
N THR A 44 -14.71 -14.86 -5.43
CA THR A 44 -13.35 -14.88 -6.02
C THR A 44 -12.89 -13.50 -6.48
N GLU A 45 -13.80 -12.69 -7.02
CA GLU A 45 -13.49 -11.31 -7.43
C GLU A 45 -13.21 -10.42 -6.23
N ILE A 46 -14.02 -10.53 -5.16
CA ILE A 46 -13.79 -9.84 -3.89
C ILE A 46 -12.43 -10.22 -3.31
N GLN A 47 -12.08 -11.51 -3.30
CA GLN A 47 -10.79 -11.96 -2.80
C GLN A 47 -9.63 -11.38 -3.63
N SER A 48 -9.75 -11.41 -4.96
CA SER A 48 -8.74 -10.81 -5.85
C SER A 48 -8.55 -9.31 -5.58
N LEU A 49 -9.63 -8.55 -5.40
CA LEU A 49 -9.56 -7.13 -5.07
C LEU A 49 -8.92 -6.88 -3.70
N GLN A 50 -9.21 -7.73 -2.72
CA GLN A 50 -8.60 -7.66 -1.39
C GLN A 50 -7.08 -7.92 -1.47
N ASP A 51 -6.66 -8.95 -2.20
CA ASP A 51 -5.25 -9.29 -2.39
C ASP A 51 -4.49 -8.14 -3.10
N GLN A 52 -5.11 -7.56 -4.13
CA GLN A 52 -4.58 -6.39 -4.82
C GLN A 52 -4.48 -5.16 -3.90
N SER A 53 -5.51 -4.89 -3.10
CA SER A 53 -5.53 -3.79 -2.13
C SER A 53 -4.44 -3.96 -1.07
N HIS A 54 -4.26 -5.18 -0.57
CA HIS A 54 -3.20 -5.49 0.38
C HIS A 54 -1.81 -5.29 -0.23
N SER A 55 -1.59 -5.78 -1.45
CA SER A 55 -0.34 -5.57 -2.20
C SER A 55 -0.03 -4.09 -2.42
N LEU A 56 -1.04 -3.29 -2.80
CA LEU A 56 -0.87 -1.86 -3.00
C LEU A 56 -0.54 -1.14 -1.69
N SER A 57 -1.19 -1.52 -0.60
CA SER A 57 -0.93 -0.97 0.73
C SER A 57 0.51 -1.22 1.18
N ALA A 58 1.01 -2.45 0.98
CA ALA A 58 2.41 -2.79 1.27
C ALA A 58 3.39 -1.97 0.42
N LYS A 59 3.12 -1.83 -0.90
CA LYS A 59 3.95 -0.99 -1.78
C LYS A 59 3.97 0.47 -1.34
N LEU A 60 2.83 1.01 -0.91
CA LEU A 60 2.74 2.38 -0.42
C LEU A 60 3.55 2.56 0.87
N GLN A 61 3.42 1.65 1.83
CA GLN A 61 4.16 1.68 3.09
C GLN A 61 5.68 1.60 2.83
N ASN A 62 6.13 0.71 1.95
CA ASN A 62 7.54 0.61 1.56
C ASN A 62 8.05 1.92 0.96
N ARG A 63 7.27 2.53 0.05
CA ARG A 63 7.64 3.82 -0.54
C ARG A 63 7.70 4.95 0.49
N GLN A 64 6.79 4.96 1.47
CA GLN A 64 6.80 5.94 2.56
C GLN A 64 8.00 5.74 3.49
N ALA A 65 8.34 4.50 3.84
CA ALA A 65 9.50 4.18 4.67
C ALA A 65 10.79 4.67 4.02
N VAL A 66 11.03 4.30 2.76
CA VAL A 66 12.20 4.75 1.98
C VAL A 66 12.21 6.27 1.84
N ARG A 67 11.07 6.89 1.50
CA ARG A 67 10.99 8.36 1.40
C ARG A 67 11.32 9.03 2.73
N SER A 68 10.85 8.51 3.85
CA SER A 68 11.13 9.05 5.18
C SER A 68 12.63 9.02 5.49
N GLU A 69 13.26 7.86 5.28
CA GLU A 69 14.69 7.67 5.47
C GLU A 69 15.52 8.60 4.57
N LEU A 70 15.20 8.64 3.27
CA LEU A 70 15.87 9.53 2.32
C LEU A 70 15.67 11.01 2.65
N THR A 71 14.47 11.41 3.10
CA THR A 71 14.20 12.80 3.49
C THR A 71 15.02 13.19 4.71
N SER A 72 15.11 12.30 5.70
CA SER A 72 15.94 12.51 6.90
C SER A 72 17.42 12.62 6.52
N TYR A 73 17.91 11.70 5.68
CA TYR A 73 19.28 11.74 5.17
C TYR A 73 19.57 13.04 4.41
N LEU A 74 18.71 13.41 3.47
CA LEU A 74 18.86 14.63 2.66
C LEU A 74 18.83 15.90 3.51
N ARG A 75 18.00 15.96 4.56
CA ARG A 75 17.99 17.10 5.49
C ARG A 75 19.31 17.26 6.23
N ASN A 76 19.94 16.16 6.62
CA ASN A 76 21.18 16.19 7.37
C ASN A 76 22.41 16.49 6.49
N ILE A 77 22.35 16.14 5.21
CA ILE A 77 23.46 16.38 4.27
C ILE A 77 23.31 17.66 3.47
N SER A 78 22.10 18.19 3.29
CA SER A 78 21.91 19.41 2.50
C SER A 78 22.52 20.62 3.19
N VAL A 79 23.22 21.46 2.43
CA VAL A 79 23.70 22.77 2.90
C VAL A 79 22.96 23.80 2.08
N SER A 80 22.11 24.58 2.73
CA SER A 80 21.38 25.65 2.07
C SER A 80 22.27 26.88 1.93
N GLU A 81 22.07 27.65 0.86
CA GLU A 81 22.75 28.94 0.67
C GLU A 81 22.48 29.90 1.83
N HIS A 82 21.28 29.83 2.39
CA HIS A 82 20.89 30.61 3.57
C HIS A 82 21.73 30.27 4.81
N LEU A 83 22.06 28.99 5.03
CA LEU A 83 22.94 28.58 6.13
C LEU A 83 24.33 29.21 5.97
N VAL A 84 24.87 29.20 4.74
CA VAL A 84 26.16 29.81 4.41
C VAL A 84 26.12 31.32 4.70
N GLN A 85 25.13 32.03 4.16
CA GLN A 85 24.97 33.48 4.31
C GLN A 85 24.84 33.92 5.76
N HIS A 86 24.03 33.22 6.56
CA HIS A 86 23.87 33.55 7.98
C HIS A 86 25.15 33.30 8.79
N ILE A 87 25.91 32.25 8.48
CA ILE A 87 27.22 32.04 9.13
C ILE A 87 28.21 33.13 8.69
N THR A 88 28.14 33.59 7.43
CA THR A 88 29.13 34.54 6.93
C THR A 88 28.85 35.98 7.31
N ASP A 89 27.58 36.38 7.38
CA ASP A 89 27.16 37.78 7.37
C ASP A 89 26.46 38.21 8.66
N THR A 90 25.96 37.27 9.47
CA THR A 90 25.31 37.59 10.76
C THR A 90 26.36 37.82 11.85
N PRO A 91 26.30 38.94 12.61
CA PRO A 91 27.17 39.18 13.75
C PRO A 91 27.06 38.10 14.83
N ALA A 92 28.19 37.71 15.44
CA ALA A 92 28.22 36.66 16.46
C ALA A 92 27.44 36.96 17.75
N SER A 93 27.04 38.22 17.95
CA SER A 93 26.19 38.64 19.08
C SER A 93 24.72 38.27 18.89
N GLU A 94 24.30 37.91 17.69
CA GLU A 94 22.90 37.65 17.37
C GLU A 94 22.52 36.18 17.62
N LYS A 95 21.29 35.98 18.08
CA LYS A 95 20.77 34.64 18.38
C LYS A 95 20.71 33.75 17.14
N GLU A 96 20.39 34.34 15.98
CA GLU A 96 20.32 33.64 14.70
C GLU A 96 21.65 32.98 14.32
N PHE A 97 22.78 33.63 14.63
CA PHE A 97 24.10 33.05 14.42
C PHE A 97 24.31 31.80 15.27
N SER A 98 23.93 31.85 16.55
CA SER A 98 24.04 30.68 17.45
C SER A 98 23.17 29.49 17.03
N GLU A 99 21.96 29.77 16.49
CA GLU A 99 21.06 28.74 15.99
C GLU A 99 21.61 28.09 14.70
N THR A 100 22.16 28.91 13.81
CA THR A 100 22.78 28.48 12.54
C THR A 100 24.05 27.67 12.80
N LEU A 101 24.87 28.05 13.80
CA LEU A 101 26.03 27.26 14.24
C LEU A 101 25.66 25.91 14.83
N ARG A 102 24.55 25.83 15.58
CA ARG A 102 24.07 24.54 16.09
C ARG A 102 23.67 23.61 14.94
N GLU A 103 22.98 24.14 13.93
CA GLU A 103 22.65 23.38 12.73
C GLU A 103 23.92 22.90 12.00
N LEU A 104 24.94 23.76 11.87
CA LEU A 104 26.23 23.39 11.27
C LEU A 104 26.91 22.24 12.04
N ASP A 105 26.96 22.32 13.37
CA ASP A 105 27.57 21.31 14.23
C ASP A 105 26.84 19.96 14.14
N GLU A 106 25.51 19.96 14.11
CA GLU A 106 24.70 18.75 13.89
C GLU A 106 25.01 18.09 12.53
N LYS A 107 25.13 18.89 11.46
CA LYS A 107 25.49 18.39 10.12
C LYS A 107 26.92 17.84 10.07
N LEU A 108 27.88 18.51 10.70
CA LEU A 108 29.27 18.03 10.80
C LEU A 108 29.36 16.72 11.58
N LYS A 109 28.65 16.60 12.71
CA LYS A 109 28.58 15.35 13.47
C LYS A 109 27.97 14.22 12.66
N PHE A 110 26.90 14.51 11.91
CA PHE A 110 26.30 13.53 11.01
C PHE A 110 27.30 13.03 9.96
N LEU A 111 28.04 13.92 9.28
CA LEU A 111 29.06 13.50 8.30
C LEU A 111 30.18 12.66 8.93
N ASN A 112 30.64 13.02 10.13
CA ASN A 112 31.65 12.24 10.83
C ASN A 112 31.16 10.82 11.17
N LEU A 113 29.89 10.66 11.54
CA LEU A 113 29.28 9.34 11.76
C LEU A 113 29.10 8.56 10.44
N GLN A 114 28.88 9.27 9.33
CA GLN A 114 28.76 8.70 7.99
C GLN A 114 30.11 8.49 7.28
N SER A 115 31.24 8.77 7.94
CA SER A 115 32.58 8.68 7.34
C SER A 115 32.97 7.29 6.81
N PHE A 116 32.30 6.24 7.28
CA PHE A 116 32.47 4.87 6.79
C PHE A 116 31.58 4.52 5.59
N ASN A 117 30.64 5.39 5.23
CA ASN A 117 29.79 5.20 4.05
C ASN A 117 30.40 5.91 2.83
N GLU A 118 30.63 5.15 1.75
CA GLU A 118 31.23 5.64 0.49
C GLU A 118 30.24 6.45 -0.39
N TYR A 119 29.28 7.17 0.22
CA TYR A 119 28.33 7.97 -0.54
C TYR A 119 29.02 9.24 -1.09
N ARG A 120 28.98 9.43 -2.41
CA ARG A 120 29.59 10.61 -3.08
C ARG A 120 29.11 11.95 -2.52
N SER A 121 27.84 12.04 -2.13
CA SER A 121 27.24 13.24 -1.54
C SER A 121 27.89 13.67 -0.22
N VAL A 122 28.51 12.75 0.53
CA VAL A 122 29.25 13.08 1.77
C VAL A 122 30.48 13.89 1.42
N TYR A 123 31.23 13.46 0.40
CA TYR A 123 32.44 14.15 -0.06
C TYR A 123 32.12 15.54 -0.64
N ASP A 124 31.07 15.66 -1.44
CA ASP A 124 30.68 16.95 -2.08
C ASP A 124 30.39 18.06 -1.07
N VAL A 125 29.82 17.70 0.08
CA VAL A 125 29.39 18.66 1.11
C VAL A 125 30.44 18.86 2.20
N HIS A 126 31.27 17.84 2.45
CA HIS A 126 32.29 17.86 3.50
C HIS A 126 33.19 19.09 3.40
N ASP A 127 33.72 19.38 2.20
CA ASP A 127 34.63 20.51 2.00
C ASP A 127 33.98 21.87 2.29
N VAL A 128 32.70 22.03 1.96
CA VAL A 128 31.95 23.26 2.22
C VAL A 128 31.76 23.46 3.73
N LEU A 129 31.35 22.42 4.45
CA LEU A 129 31.12 22.49 5.89
C LEU A 129 32.41 22.67 6.69
N VAL A 130 33.51 22.03 6.27
CA VAL A 130 34.82 22.24 6.91
C VAL A 130 35.31 23.67 6.71
N LYS A 131 35.12 24.26 5.52
CA LYS A 131 35.46 25.68 5.27
C LYS A 131 34.63 26.63 6.14
N LEU A 132 33.34 26.34 6.34
CA LEU A 132 32.48 27.13 7.24
C LEU A 132 32.93 27.05 8.70
N LYS A 133 33.50 25.93 9.15
CA LYS A 133 34.02 25.76 10.52
C LYS A 133 35.29 26.57 10.81
N ILE A 134 36.12 26.82 9.80
CA ILE A 134 37.46 27.43 9.98
C ILE A 134 37.40 28.96 10.08
N LYS A 135 36.28 29.58 9.70
CA LYS A 135 36.05 31.03 9.82
C LYS A 135 35.84 31.44 11.27
#